data_AF-A0A9X2HXS9-F1
#
_entry.id   AF-A0A9X2HXS9-F1
#
_cell.length_a   1.000
_cell.length_b   1.000
_cell.length_c   1.000
_cell.angle_alpha   90.00
_cell.angle_beta   90.00
_cell.angle_gamma   90.00
#
_symmetry.space_group_name_H-M   'P 1'
#
loop_
_entity.id
_entity.type
_entity.pdbx_description
1 polymer ?
#
loop_
_entity_poly.entity_id
_entity_poly.type
_entity_poly.pdbx_seq_one_letter_code
_entity_poly.pdbx_strand_id
1 'polypeptide(L)'
;MDHVLCDYNAGYKAHQEKYPDLKYPQSQPGLYQSLSPMPGAIETYAWLDNHPQLSVYILTSPSIKNPHCYSEKRIWVEQYLGFEAVNQLIITPHKNLNKGHYLIDDNIKGKGQDEFEGELIHFGSERFPDWPSVRKYFSERYSLVDNL
;
A
#
# COMPACT_ATOMS: atom_id res chain seq x y z
N MET A 1 -1.52 -0.93 -1.31
CA MET A 1 -0.52 -0.61 -2.36
C MET A 1 -1.06 0.49 -3.26
N ASP A 2 -2.02 0.18 -4.13
CA ASP A 2 -2.66 1.17 -5.01
C ASP A 2 -3.18 2.34 -4.18
N HIS A 3 -2.92 3.58 -4.61
CA HIS A 3 -3.30 4.84 -3.94
C HIS A 3 -2.66 5.11 -2.56
N VAL A 4 -1.85 4.17 -2.04
CA VAL A 4 -1.15 4.31 -0.76
C VAL A 4 0.36 4.33 -0.98
N LEU A 5 0.94 3.22 -1.46
CA LEU A 5 2.36 3.12 -1.79
C LEU A 5 2.66 3.59 -3.23
N CYS A 6 1.71 3.41 -4.16
CA CYS A 6 1.91 3.71 -5.57
C CYS A 6 0.75 4.53 -6.18
N ASP A 7 1.10 5.39 -7.13
CA ASP A 7 0.17 6.27 -7.85
C ASP A 7 -0.57 5.49 -8.93
N TYR A 8 -1.65 4.83 -8.51
CA TYR A 8 -2.52 4.08 -9.40
C TYR A 8 -3.25 4.99 -10.38
N ASN A 9 -3.58 6.24 -10.01
CA ASN A 9 -4.31 7.15 -10.89
C ASN A 9 -3.49 7.52 -12.12
N ALA A 10 -2.23 7.90 -11.94
CA ALA A 10 -1.33 8.20 -13.04
C ALA A 10 -1.11 6.98 -13.95
N GLY A 11 -0.84 5.81 -13.35
CA GLY A 11 -0.63 4.58 -14.11
C GLY A 11 -1.86 4.10 -14.87
N TYR A 12 -3.04 4.19 -14.24
CA TYR A 12 -4.32 3.89 -14.87
C TYR A 12 -4.59 4.80 -16.07
N LYS A 13 -4.39 6.12 -15.90
CA LYS A 13 -4.58 7.10 -16.98
C LYS A 13 -3.67 6.79 -18.17
N ALA A 14 -2.38 6.54 -17.93
CA ALA A 14 -1.44 6.18 -18.99
C ALA A 14 -1.84 4.88 -19.72
N HIS A 15 -2.36 3.89 -19.00
CA HIS A 15 -2.88 2.66 -19.62
C HIS A 15 -4.18 2.89 -20.39
N GLN A 16 -5.05 3.74 -19.89
CA GLN A 16 -6.28 4.13 -20.60
C GLN A 16 -5.96 4.85 -21.91
N GLU A 17 -4.97 5.74 -21.93
CA GLU A 17 -4.49 6.42 -23.14
C GLU A 17 -3.86 5.43 -24.14
N LYS A 18 -3.14 4.43 -23.64
CA LYS A 18 -2.53 3.38 -24.47
C LYS A 18 -3.55 2.39 -25.04
N TYR A 19 -4.63 2.13 -24.31
CA TYR A 19 -5.66 1.15 -24.68
C TYR A 19 -7.08 1.76 -24.61
N PRO A 20 -7.38 2.76 -25.45
CA PRO A 20 -8.62 3.56 -25.33
C PRO A 20 -9.90 2.75 -25.55
N ASP A 21 -9.83 1.67 -26.34
CA ASP A 21 -10.98 0.83 -26.67
C ASP A 21 -11.26 -0.26 -25.62
N LEU A 22 -10.37 -0.44 -24.63
CA LEU A 22 -10.58 -1.42 -23.57
C LEU A 22 -11.47 -0.88 -22.48
N LYS A 23 -12.56 -1.59 -22.18
CA LYS A 23 -13.43 -1.31 -21.02
C LYS A 23 -12.68 -1.38 -19.68
N TYR A 24 -11.65 -2.21 -19.60
CA TYR A 24 -10.83 -2.42 -18.40
C TYR A 24 -9.34 -2.31 -18.75
N PRO A 25 -8.79 -1.09 -18.94
CA PRO A 25 -7.38 -0.92 -19.31
C PRO A 25 -6.43 -1.48 -18.24
N GLN A 26 -6.85 -1.53 -16.97
CA GLN A 26 -6.11 -2.18 -15.88
C GLN A 26 -6.03 -3.71 -15.95
N SER A 27 -6.78 -4.33 -16.86
CA SER A 27 -6.66 -5.77 -17.14
C SER A 27 -5.34 -6.11 -17.85
N GLN A 28 -4.67 -5.11 -18.44
CA GLN A 28 -3.50 -5.33 -19.27
C GLN A 28 -2.24 -5.60 -18.44
N PRO A 29 -1.39 -6.56 -18.87
CA PRO A 29 -0.08 -6.76 -18.28
C PRO A 29 0.77 -5.48 -18.36
N GLY A 30 1.62 -5.29 -17.36
CA GLY A 30 2.55 -4.18 -17.21
C GLY A 30 2.03 -3.04 -16.33
N LEU A 31 0.72 -2.95 -16.07
CA LEU A 31 0.16 -1.83 -15.31
C LEU A 31 0.77 -1.71 -13.92
N TYR A 32 0.70 -2.78 -13.13
CA TYR A 32 0.99 -2.69 -11.69
C TYR A 32 2.48 -2.55 -11.41
N GLN A 33 3.34 -3.18 -12.19
CA GLN A 33 4.80 -3.05 -12.05
C GLN A 33 5.31 -1.68 -12.52
N SER A 34 4.56 -0.97 -13.37
CA SER A 34 4.95 0.34 -13.93
C SER A 34 4.52 1.54 -13.07
N LEU A 35 3.78 1.32 -11.99
CA LEU A 35 3.26 2.42 -11.16
C LEU A 35 4.40 3.17 -10.48
N SER A 36 4.36 4.50 -10.49
CA SER A 36 5.30 5.31 -9.70
C SER A 36 4.94 5.25 -8.21
N PRO A 37 5.91 5.36 -7.28
CA PRO A 37 5.62 5.52 -5.87
C PRO A 37 4.84 6.81 -5.56
N MET A 38 4.01 6.78 -4.52
CA MET A 38 3.41 7.99 -3.95
C MET A 38 4.50 8.86 -3.29
N PRO A 39 4.37 10.21 -3.29
CA PRO A 39 5.31 11.09 -2.60
C PRO A 39 5.47 10.72 -1.12
N GLY A 40 6.72 10.55 -0.66
CA GLY A 40 7.04 10.17 0.72
C GLY A 40 6.82 8.69 1.08
N ALA A 41 6.28 7.87 0.17
CA ALA A 41 5.95 6.48 0.45
C ALA A 41 7.17 5.63 0.79
N ILE A 42 8.20 5.69 -0.05
CA ILE A 42 9.40 4.85 0.09
C ILE A 42 10.18 5.23 1.35
N GLU A 43 10.35 6.54 1.59
CA GLU A 43 11.01 7.05 2.80
C GLU A 43 10.25 6.65 4.07
N THR A 44 8.93 6.84 4.09
CA THR A 44 8.12 6.54 5.28
C THR A 44 8.02 5.04 5.52
N TYR A 45 7.90 4.23 4.47
CA TYR A 45 7.97 2.78 4.59
C TYR A 45 9.30 2.35 5.22
N ALA A 46 10.43 2.83 4.68
CA ALA A 46 11.75 2.50 5.23
C ALA A 46 11.88 2.94 6.70
N TRP A 47 11.36 4.12 7.05
CA TRP A 47 11.36 4.56 8.45
C TRP A 47 10.53 3.66 9.37
N LEU A 48 9.33 3.25 8.94
CA LEU A 48 8.46 2.33 9.70
C LEU A 48 9.11 0.95 9.84
N ASP A 49 9.69 0.42 8.77
CA ASP A 49 10.28 -0.92 8.71
C ASP A 49 11.56 -1.03 9.55
N ASN A 50 12.32 0.07 9.66
CA ASN A 50 13.50 0.15 10.54
C ASN A 50 13.15 0.54 11.99
N HIS A 51 11.88 0.77 12.32
CA HIS A 51 11.49 1.19 13.67
C HIS A 51 11.48 -0.03 14.61
N PRO A 52 12.20 0.00 15.76
CA PRO A 52 12.40 -1.19 16.60
C PRO A 52 11.13 -1.74 17.27
N GLN A 53 10.05 -0.95 17.29
CA GLN A 53 8.77 -1.30 17.90
C GLN A 53 7.70 -1.69 16.87
N LEU A 54 8.03 -1.69 15.58
CA LEU A 54 7.08 -1.98 14.50
C LEU A 54 7.54 -3.21 13.72
N SER A 55 6.55 -3.92 13.18
CA SER A 55 6.76 -4.95 12.16
C SER A 55 5.88 -4.58 10.99
N VAL A 56 6.47 -4.31 9.84
CA VAL A 56 5.77 -3.80 8.67
C VAL A 56 5.50 -4.94 7.70
N TYR A 57 4.25 -5.00 7.23
CA TYR A 57 3.80 -5.93 6.19
C TYR A 57 3.09 -5.14 5.10
N ILE A 58 3.19 -5.63 3.86
CA ILE A 58 2.49 -5.04 2.72
C ILE A 58 1.27 -5.91 2.46
N LEU A 59 0.09 -5.37 2.77
CA LEU A 59 -1.18 -6.04 2.50
C LEU A 59 -1.82 -5.43 1.25
N THR A 60 -2.05 -6.24 0.22
CA THR A 60 -2.65 -5.76 -1.03
C THR A 60 -3.69 -6.73 -1.59
N SER A 61 -4.76 -6.17 -2.12
CA SER A 61 -5.72 -6.94 -2.94
C SER A 61 -5.29 -6.90 -4.41
N PRO A 62 -5.20 -8.05 -5.08
CA PRO A 62 -4.93 -8.10 -6.51
C PRO A 62 -6.21 -7.80 -7.31
N SER A 63 -6.06 -7.28 -8.53
CA SER A 63 -7.15 -7.21 -9.48
C SER A 63 -7.39 -8.60 -10.07
N ILE A 64 -8.57 -9.18 -9.82
CA ILE A 64 -8.96 -10.48 -10.40
C ILE A 64 -9.18 -10.42 -11.92
N LYS A 65 -9.25 -9.22 -12.50
CA LYS A 65 -9.35 -8.99 -13.95
C LYS A 65 -7.99 -9.01 -14.64
N ASN A 66 -6.89 -9.00 -13.88
CA ASN A 66 -5.53 -9.05 -14.40
C ASN A 66 -4.75 -10.14 -13.65
N PRO A 67 -4.58 -11.35 -14.21
CA PRO A 67 -3.83 -12.42 -13.54
C PRO A 67 -2.36 -12.05 -13.29
N HIS A 68 -1.79 -11.12 -14.06
CA HIS A 68 -0.42 -10.65 -13.86
C HIS A 68 -0.29 -9.69 -12.67
N CYS A 69 -1.40 -9.12 -12.18
CA CYS A 69 -1.41 -8.21 -11.03
C CYS A 69 -0.69 -8.78 -9.81
N TYR A 70 -0.82 -10.10 -9.59
CA TYR A 70 -0.17 -10.80 -8.47
C TYR A 70 1.36 -10.70 -8.55
N SER A 71 1.93 -11.16 -9.67
CA SER A 71 3.39 -11.12 -9.88
C SER A 71 3.90 -9.69 -10.02
N GLU A 72 3.16 -8.81 -10.69
CA GLU A 72 3.58 -7.42 -10.93
C GLU A 72 3.64 -6.60 -9.65
N LYS A 73 2.71 -6.79 -8.71
CA LYS A 73 2.79 -6.17 -7.38
C LYS A 73 4.02 -6.66 -6.62
N ARG A 74 4.36 -7.95 -6.72
CA ARG A 74 5.58 -8.49 -6.10
C ARG A 74 6.86 -7.97 -6.77
N ILE A 75 6.86 -7.76 -8.08
CA ILE A 75 7.98 -7.13 -8.81
C ILE A 75 8.14 -5.67 -8.36
N TRP A 76 7.03 -4.93 -8.25
CA TRP A 76 7.02 -3.55 -7.78
C TRP A 76 7.62 -3.43 -6.37
N VAL A 77 7.23 -4.32 -5.45
CA VAL A 77 7.77 -4.33 -4.08
C VAL A 77 9.28 -4.54 -4.08
N GLU A 78 9.80 -5.52 -4.83
CA GLU A 78 11.25 -5.71 -4.93
C GLU A 78 11.95 -4.45 -5.48
N GLN A 79 11.40 -3.87 -6.56
CA GLN A 79 12.01 -2.73 -7.24
C GLN A 79 12.15 -1.50 -6.34
N TYR A 80 11.14 -1.21 -5.52
CA TYR A 80 11.10 0.04 -4.76
C TYR A 80 11.38 -0.10 -3.27
N LEU A 81 11.15 -1.27 -2.68
CA LEU A 81 11.29 -1.53 -1.24
C LEU A 81 12.38 -2.56 -0.93
N GLY A 82 12.94 -3.21 -1.95
CA GLY A 82 13.98 -4.23 -1.83
C GLY A 82 13.41 -5.64 -1.69
N PHE A 83 14.29 -6.64 -1.88
CA PHE A 83 13.89 -8.05 -1.87
C PHE A 83 13.40 -8.52 -0.51
N GLU A 84 13.91 -7.99 0.60
CA GLU A 84 13.46 -8.36 1.95
C GLU A 84 11.98 -8.01 2.18
N ALA A 85 11.50 -6.88 1.64
CA ALA A 85 10.09 -6.50 1.71
C ALA A 85 9.16 -7.50 1.00
N VAL A 86 9.68 -8.31 0.06
CA VAL A 86 8.92 -9.37 -0.60
C VAL A 86 8.53 -10.47 0.39
N ASN A 87 9.37 -10.78 1.39
CA ASN A 87 9.04 -11.75 2.43
C ASN A 87 7.84 -11.29 3.29
N GLN A 88 7.60 -9.98 3.34
CA GLN A 88 6.53 -9.35 4.11
C GLN A 88 5.29 -9.02 3.26
N LEU A 89 5.26 -9.45 1.99
CA LEU A 89 4.16 -9.18 1.07
C LEU A 89 3.04 -10.22 1.21
N ILE A 90 1.83 -9.73 1.50
CA ILE A 90 0.60 -10.51 1.59
C ILE A 90 -0.35 -10.04 0.48
N ILE A 91 -0.69 -10.95 -0.43
CA ILE A 91 -1.63 -10.70 -1.53
C ILE A 91 -2.94 -11.45 -1.27
N THR A 92 -4.02 -10.72 -1.01
CA THR A 92 -5.33 -11.30 -0.69
C THR A 92 -6.49 -10.35 -0.99
N PRO A 93 -7.63 -10.85 -1.50
CA PRO A 93 -8.86 -10.06 -1.61
C PRO A 93 -9.57 -9.87 -0.26
N HIS A 94 -9.17 -10.58 0.80
CA HIS A 94 -9.83 -10.60 2.11
C HIS A 94 -8.90 -10.05 3.20
N LYS A 95 -8.90 -8.72 3.37
CA LYS A 95 -8.03 -8.08 4.37
C LYS A 95 -8.46 -8.40 5.81
N ASN A 96 -9.74 -8.64 6.04
CA ASN A 96 -10.33 -9.01 7.34
C ASN A 96 -9.75 -10.31 7.95
N LEU A 97 -9.14 -11.17 7.14
CA LEU A 97 -8.48 -12.38 7.63
C LEU A 97 -7.06 -12.15 8.16
N ASN A 98 -6.53 -10.93 8.04
CA ASN A 98 -5.20 -10.58 8.51
C ASN A 98 -5.27 -9.87 9.85
N LYS A 99 -4.22 -10.02 10.66
CA LYS A 99 -4.14 -9.46 12.01
C LYS A 99 -3.00 -8.47 12.10
N GLY A 100 -3.24 -7.38 12.82
CA GLY A 100 -2.24 -6.36 13.11
C GLY A 100 -2.84 -5.22 13.93
N HIS A 101 -1.98 -4.38 14.50
CA HIS A 101 -2.42 -3.23 15.29
C HIS A 101 -2.95 -2.09 14.42
N TYR A 102 -2.44 -1.97 13.18
CA TYR A 102 -2.77 -0.90 12.25
C TYR A 102 -2.94 -1.44 10.83
N LEU A 103 -3.82 -0.81 10.07
CA LEU A 103 -3.91 -0.96 8.62
C LEU A 103 -3.92 0.44 7.99
N ILE A 104 -2.95 0.75 7.12
CA ILE A 104 -2.93 2.00 6.35
C ILE A 104 -3.55 1.72 4.99
N ASP A 105 -4.73 2.28 4.73
CA ASP A 105 -5.50 2.00 3.52
C ASP A 105 -6.20 3.25 3.00
N ASP A 106 -6.30 3.38 1.67
CA ASP A 106 -7.04 4.45 1.01
C ASP A 106 -8.57 4.23 1.07
N ASN A 107 -9.01 2.99 1.33
CA ASN A 107 -10.42 2.66 1.43
C ASN A 107 -10.82 2.43 2.88
N ILE A 108 -12.07 2.74 3.22
CA ILE A 108 -12.66 2.41 4.54
C ILE A 108 -13.59 1.19 4.53
N LYS A 109 -14.00 0.71 3.35
CA LYS A 109 -14.95 -0.42 3.22
C LYS A 109 -14.80 -1.19 1.92
N GLY A 110 -15.23 -2.46 1.91
CA GLY A 110 -15.48 -3.23 0.68
C GLY A 110 -14.39 -4.21 0.25
N LYS A 111 -13.23 -4.22 0.91
CA LYS A 111 -12.19 -5.28 0.73
C LYS A 111 -11.76 -5.89 2.08
N GLY A 112 -12.62 -5.78 3.10
CA GLY A 112 -12.40 -6.33 4.44
C GLY A 112 -11.62 -5.43 5.38
N GLN A 113 -11.19 -4.23 4.97
CA GLN A 113 -10.60 -3.25 5.90
C GLN A 113 -11.60 -2.72 6.95
N ASP A 114 -12.91 -2.75 6.64
CA ASP A 114 -14.00 -2.40 7.55
C ASP A 114 -14.21 -3.41 8.68
N GLU A 115 -13.68 -4.62 8.51
CA GLU A 115 -13.70 -5.70 9.49
C GLU A 115 -12.29 -5.96 10.07
N PHE A 116 -11.31 -5.12 9.76
CA PHE A 116 -9.97 -5.27 10.32
C PHE A 116 -10.01 -4.94 11.82
N GLU A 117 -9.52 -5.86 12.66
CA GLU A 117 -9.64 -5.75 14.13
C GLU A 117 -8.79 -4.60 14.73
N GLY A 118 -7.70 -4.20 14.04
CA GLY A 118 -6.83 -3.11 14.45
C GLY A 118 -7.34 -1.72 14.05
N GLU A 119 -6.53 -0.68 14.32
CA GLU A 119 -6.86 0.69 13.91
C GLU A 119 -6.67 0.87 12.39
N LEU A 120 -7.73 1.27 11.70
CA LEU A 120 -7.65 1.69 10.31
C LEU A 120 -7.18 3.15 10.20
N ILE A 121 -5.99 3.35 9.62
CA ILE A 121 -5.46 4.65 9.22
C ILE A 121 -5.91 4.92 7.78
N HIS A 122 -6.97 5.73 7.63
CA HIS A 122 -7.53 6.08 6.33
C HIS A 122 -6.64 7.08 5.58
N PHE A 123 -5.78 6.58 4.70
CA PHE A 123 -4.84 7.36 3.90
C PHE A 123 -5.58 8.22 2.86
N GLY A 124 -5.16 9.47 2.69
CA GLY A 124 -5.85 10.46 1.85
C GLY A 124 -7.06 11.13 2.52
N SER A 125 -7.31 10.86 3.81
CA SER A 125 -8.34 11.55 4.59
C SER A 125 -7.86 12.92 5.13
N GLU A 126 -8.75 13.70 5.74
CA GLU A 126 -8.39 14.97 6.38
C GLU A 126 -7.33 14.81 7.49
N ARG A 127 -7.39 13.71 8.25
CA ARG A 127 -6.44 13.42 9.33
C ARG A 127 -5.11 12.85 8.80
N PHE A 128 -5.17 12.07 7.72
CA PHE A 128 -4.00 11.41 7.14
C PHE A 128 -3.90 11.68 5.64
N PRO A 129 -3.71 12.95 5.21
CA PRO A 129 -3.76 13.30 3.79
C PRO A 129 -2.61 12.70 2.98
N ASP A 130 -1.49 12.38 3.63
CA ASP A 130 -0.25 11.98 2.98
C ASP A 130 0.69 11.17 3.90
N TRP A 131 1.81 10.71 3.35
CA TRP A 131 2.82 9.98 4.13
C TRP A 131 3.48 10.78 5.27
N PRO A 132 3.80 12.09 5.10
CA PRO A 132 4.26 12.91 6.22
C PRO A 132 3.32 12.91 7.44
N SER A 133 2.00 13.00 7.22
CA SER A 133 1.02 12.94 8.30
C SER A 133 0.98 11.58 9.01
N VAL A 134 1.10 10.48 8.25
CA VAL A 134 1.21 9.11 8.79
C VAL A 134 2.50 8.95 9.61
N ARG A 135 3.63 9.39 9.06
CA ARG A 135 4.93 9.34 9.76
C ARG A 135 4.88 10.10 11.07
N LYS A 136 4.31 11.31 11.06
CA LYS A 136 4.13 12.13 12.26
C LYS A 136 3.32 11.38 13.32
N TYR A 137 2.21 10.75 12.94
CA TYR A 137 1.37 9.96 13.86
C TYR A 137 2.15 8.84 14.56
N PHE A 138 2.89 8.03 13.79
CA PHE A 138 3.71 6.96 14.36
C PHE A 138 4.88 7.51 15.16
N SER A 139 5.52 8.59 14.72
CA SER A 139 6.61 9.22 15.47
C SER A 139 6.16 9.79 16.81
N GLU A 140 4.95 10.37 16.91
CA GLU A 140 4.42 10.86 18.18
C GLU A 140 4.06 9.68 19.10
N ARG A 141 3.41 8.66 18.54
CA ARG A 141 2.95 7.49 19.29
C ARG A 141 4.09 6.60 19.81
N TYR A 142 5.16 6.48 19.04
CA TYR A 142 6.32 5.65 19.34
C TYR A 142 7.58 6.48 19.57
N SER A 143 7.42 7.79 19.81
CA SER A 143 8.49 8.59 20.38
C SER A 143 8.98 7.88 21.64
N LEU A 144 10.29 7.62 21.68
CA LEU A 144 10.95 6.92 22.77
C LEU A 144 10.37 7.41 24.10
N VAL A 145 9.61 6.55 24.77
CA VAL A 145 9.44 6.62 26.21
C VAL A 145 10.80 6.21 26.80
N ASP A 146 11.83 7.01 26.52
CA ASP A 146 13.10 7.06 27.25
C ASP A 146 12.87 7.92 28.51
N ASN A 147 11.87 7.52 29.28
CA ASN A 147 11.71 7.91 30.67
C ASN A 147 11.46 6.63 31.45
N LEU A 148 12.54 5.88 31.69
CA LEU A 148 12.90 5.22 32.95
C LEU A 148 14.14 4.33 32.77
#